data_AF-A0A7X6XEQ7-F1
#
_entry.id   AF-A0A7X6XEQ7-F1
#
_cell.length_a   1.000
_cell.length_b   1.000
_cell.length_c   1.000
_cell.angle_alpha   90.00
_cell.angle_beta   90.00
_cell.angle_gamma   90.00
#
_symmetry.space_group_name_H-M   'P 1'
#
loop_
_entity.id
_entity.type
_entity.pdbx_description
1 polymer ?
#
loop_
_entity_poly.entity_id
_entity_poly.type
_entity_poly.pdbx_seq_one_letter_code
_entity_poly.pdbx_strand_id
1 'polypeptide(L)'
;LSRKISGLGIFPAVDPLESSSRILTPEIVGQEHYDTAQKVIQILQRNKELQDIISILGIEELSDEDRMTVSRARKVQRFLSQPFHVAEQFTGLPGVMVSVEETIRGFRMILEGELDEYPEMAFLNVGTIDDAIAKGKRLMDEANK
;
A
#
# COMPACT_ATOMS: atom_id res chain seq x y z
N LEU A 1 15.61 2.78 5.27
CA LEU A 1 14.99 1.54 5.79
C LEU A 1 14.54 1.80 7.22
N SER A 2 13.35 1.35 7.60
CA SER A 2 12.72 1.69 8.89
C SER A 2 12.36 0.45 9.69
N ARG A 3 12.81 0.39 10.96
CA ARG A 3 12.40 -0.67 11.91
C ARG A 3 10.90 -0.65 12.21
N LYS A 4 10.29 0.54 12.18
CA LYS A 4 8.84 0.69 12.40
C LYS A 4 8.06 -0.07 11.32
N ILE A 5 8.51 -0.01 10.07
CA ILE A 5 7.86 -0.67 8.93
C ILE A 5 8.08 -2.19 8.97
N SER A 6 9.28 -2.65 9.29
CA SER A 6 9.54 -4.09 9.45
C SER A 6 8.71 -4.71 10.59
N GLY A 7 8.45 -3.94 11.66
CA GLY A 7 7.59 -4.37 12.77
C GLY A 7 6.13 -4.60 12.36
N LEU A 8 5.69 -4.04 11.23
CA LEU A 8 4.36 -4.28 10.65
C LEU A 8 4.34 -5.49 9.68
N GLY A 9 5.46 -6.20 9.53
CA GLY A 9 5.58 -7.32 8.59
C GLY A 9 5.66 -6.91 7.12
N ILE A 10 5.93 -5.63 6.84
CA ILE A 10 6.06 -5.08 5.48
C ILE A 10 7.52 -5.20 5.03
N PHE A 11 7.74 -5.95 3.95
CA PHE A 11 9.04 -6.13 3.33
C PHE A 11 8.96 -5.86 1.83
N PRO A 12 9.88 -5.02 1.27
CA PRO A 12 11.02 -4.39 1.92
C PRO A 12 10.60 -3.25 2.87
N ALA A 13 11.36 -3.06 3.97
CA ALA A 13 11.05 -2.06 4.99
C ALA A 13 11.51 -0.63 4.60
N VAL A 14 11.15 -0.20 3.39
CA VAL A 14 11.44 1.14 2.86
C VAL A 14 10.46 2.14 3.45
N ASP A 15 10.95 3.27 3.93
CA ASP A 15 10.09 4.37 4.37
C ASP A 15 9.78 5.29 3.18
N PRO A 16 8.54 5.31 2.68
CA PRO A 16 8.19 6.09 1.50
C PRO A 16 8.17 7.61 1.74
N LEU A 17 8.10 8.05 3.01
CA LEU A 17 8.09 9.48 3.35
C LEU A 17 9.49 10.04 3.57
N GLU A 18 10.45 9.19 3.95
CA GLU A 18 11.85 9.57 4.11
C GLU A 18 12.71 9.27 2.87
N SER A 19 12.20 8.45 1.94
CA SER A 19 12.88 8.14 0.69
C SER A 19 12.57 9.20 -0.36
N SER A 20 13.60 9.68 -1.06
CA SER A 20 13.45 10.66 -2.14
C SER A 20 14.33 10.30 -3.33
N SER A 21 13.98 10.85 -4.51
CA SER A 21 14.70 10.62 -5.75
C SER A 21 14.74 11.89 -6.58
N ARG A 22 15.91 12.25 -7.10
CA ARG A 22 16.09 13.40 -8.01
C ARG A 22 15.44 13.20 -9.37
N ILE A 23 15.20 11.94 -9.75
CA ILE A 23 14.62 11.60 -11.06
C ILE A 23 13.09 11.52 -11.03
N LEU A 24 12.46 11.70 -9.86
CA LEU A 24 11.02 11.73 -9.75
C LEU A 24 10.48 13.09 -10.20
N THR A 25 10.57 13.35 -11.50
CA THR A 25 10.02 14.54 -12.16
C THR A 25 9.21 14.13 -13.39
N PRO A 26 8.14 14.86 -13.76
CA PRO A 26 7.29 14.51 -14.90
C PRO A 26 8.05 14.33 -16.21
N GLU A 27 9.13 15.09 -16.41
CA GLU A 27 9.95 15.06 -17.63
C GLU A 27 10.72 13.74 -17.79
N ILE A 28 11.04 13.06 -16.68
CA ILE A 28 11.83 11.82 -16.69
C ILE A 28 10.91 10.60 -16.61
N VAL A 29 9.98 10.59 -15.66
CA VAL A 29 9.15 9.40 -15.38
C VAL A 29 7.79 9.41 -16.07
N GLY A 30 7.42 10.53 -16.70
CA GLY A 30 6.09 10.76 -17.25
C GLY A 30 5.10 11.27 -16.20
N GLN A 31 4.06 11.95 -16.68
CA GLN A 31 3.06 12.60 -15.82
C GLN A 31 2.30 11.60 -14.94
N GLU A 32 1.88 10.47 -15.51
CA GLU A 32 1.07 9.48 -14.79
C GLU A 32 1.82 8.86 -13.60
N HIS A 33 3.09 8.50 -13.79
CA HIS A 33 3.95 7.99 -12.72
C HIS A 33 4.13 9.06 -11.65
N TYR A 34 4.49 10.28 -12.05
CA TYR A 34 4.72 11.37 -11.12
C TYR A 34 3.48 11.65 -10.25
N ASP A 35 2.30 11.81 -10.87
CA ASP A 35 1.07 12.12 -10.15
C ASP A 35 0.66 10.99 -9.20
N THR A 36 0.82 9.74 -9.64
CA THR A 36 0.55 8.56 -8.81
C THR A 36 1.46 8.54 -7.59
N ALA A 37 2.76 8.76 -7.77
CA ALA A 37 3.72 8.82 -6.67
C ALA A 37 3.42 9.98 -5.70
N GLN A 38 3.07 11.17 -6.21
CA GLN A 38 2.69 12.31 -5.36
C GLN A 38 1.45 11.99 -4.52
N LYS A 39 0.42 11.38 -5.11
CA LYS A 39 -0.79 10.97 -4.38
C LYS A 39 -0.51 9.91 -3.33
N VAL A 40 0.36 8.95 -3.61
CA VAL A 40 0.83 7.96 -2.61
C VAL A 40 1.51 8.65 -1.44
N ILE A 41 2.39 9.63 -1.68
CA ILE A 41 3.05 10.38 -0.62
C ILE A 41 2.02 11.17 0.21
N GLN A 42 1.10 11.88 -0.46
CA GLN A 42 0.07 12.68 0.19
C GLN A 42 -0.83 11.85 1.11
N ILE A 43 -1.33 10.70 0.63
CA ILE A 43 -2.23 9.86 1.43
C ILE A 43 -1.51 9.26 2.65
N LEU A 44 -0.22 8.91 2.49
CA LEU A 44 0.59 8.38 3.59
C LEU A 44 0.95 9.47 4.62
N GLN A 45 1.20 10.71 4.18
CA GLN A 45 1.36 11.86 5.07
C GLN A 45 0.08 12.12 5.86
N ARG A 46 -1.07 12.17 5.18
CA ARG A 46 -2.37 12.36 5.82
C ARG A 46 -2.68 11.25 6.85
N ASN A 47 -2.40 10.00 6.51
CA ASN A 47 -2.53 8.90 7.45
C ASN A 47 -1.61 9.03 8.67
N LYS A 48 -0.38 9.54 8.50
CA LYS A 48 0.53 9.79 9.62
C LYS A 48 -0.04 10.84 10.58
N GLU A 49 -0.58 11.94 10.06
CA GLU A 49 -1.26 12.97 10.87
C GLU A 49 -2.47 12.40 11.62
N LEU A 50 -3.28 11.59 10.93
CA LEU A 50 -4.45 10.95 11.52
C LEU A 50 -4.08 9.89 12.57
N GLN A 51 -2.92 9.24 12.46
CA GLN A 51 -2.46 8.27 13.47
C GLN A 51 -2.22 8.90 14.85
N ASP A 52 -1.75 10.16 14.90
CA ASP A 52 -1.56 10.86 16.17
C ASP A 52 -2.91 11.14 16.84
N ILE A 53 -3.91 11.54 16.05
CA ILE A 53 -5.30 11.72 16.51
C ILE A 53 -5.89 10.39 16.98
N ILE A 54 -5.76 9.32 16.18
CA ILE A 54 -6.26 7.98 16.52
C ILE A 54 -5.63 7.47 17.82
N SER A 55 -4.35 7.75 18.06
CA SER A 55 -3.64 7.29 19.26
C SER A 55 -4.13 7.99 20.55
N ILE A 56 -4.74 9.17 20.42
CA ILE A 56 -5.26 9.96 21.56
C ILE A 56 -6.76 9.74 21.74
N LEU A 57 -7.54 9.84 20.66
CA LEU A 57 -9.00 9.89 20.68
C LEU A 57 -9.68 8.57 20.24
N GLY A 58 -8.98 7.73 19.47
CA GLY A 58 -9.54 6.56 18.83
C GLY A 58 -10.03 6.81 17.39
N ILE A 59 -10.28 5.73 16.66
CA ILE A 59 -10.69 5.78 15.23
C ILE A 59 -12.16 6.17 15.04
N GLU A 60 -12.99 5.94 16.06
CA GLU A 60 -14.43 6.24 16.06
C GLU A 60 -14.69 7.76 15.91
N GLU A 61 -13.76 8.57 16.39
CA GLU A 61 -13.83 10.05 16.40
C GLU A 61 -13.44 10.69 15.05
N LEU A 62 -12.97 9.91 14.10
CA LEU A 62 -12.66 10.41 12.76
C LEU A 62 -13.93 10.59 11.92
N SER A 63 -13.92 11.61 11.05
CA SER A 63 -14.93 11.77 10.01
C SER A 63 -14.96 10.55 9.09
N ASP A 64 -16.09 10.30 8.40
CA ASP A 64 -16.18 9.20 7.42
C ASP A 64 -15.11 9.30 6.32
N GLU A 65 -14.79 10.52 5.90
CA GLU A 65 -13.75 10.80 4.91
C GLU A 65 -12.35 10.48 5.44
N ASP A 66 -12.04 10.86 6.68
CA ASP A 66 -10.76 10.53 7.31
C ASP A 66 -10.63 9.02 7.56
N ARG A 67 -11.72 8.34 7.95
CA ARG A 67 -11.75 6.87 8.08
C ARG A 67 -11.45 6.20 6.73
N MET A 68 -12.05 6.70 5.65
CA MET A 68 -11.77 6.21 4.30
C MET A 68 -10.31 6.44 3.92
N THR A 69 -9.77 7.63 4.23
CA THR A 69 -8.37 7.98 3.98
C THR A 69 -7.42 7.03 4.71
N VAL A 70 -7.67 6.75 5.99
CA VAL A 70 -6.89 5.80 6.79
C VAL A 70 -6.96 4.40 6.20
N SER A 71 -8.16 3.94 5.83
CA SER A 71 -8.37 2.63 5.20
C SER A 71 -7.55 2.47 3.92
N ARG A 72 -7.65 3.43 2.99
CA ARG A 72 -6.88 3.42 1.74
C ARG A 72 -5.38 3.55 1.98
N ALA A 73 -4.95 4.43 2.88
CA ALA A 73 -3.54 4.58 3.22
C ALA A 73 -2.93 3.29 3.78
N ARG A 74 -3.68 2.56 4.60
CA ARG A 74 -3.27 1.26 5.15
C ARG A 74 -3.17 0.18 4.08
N LYS A 75 -4.00 0.23 3.03
CA LYS A 75 -3.89 -0.64 1.84
C LYS A 75 -2.65 -0.27 1.02
N VAL A 76 -2.45 1.02 0.73
CA VAL A 76 -1.24 1.55 0.06
C VAL A 76 0.03 1.12 0.80
N GLN A 77 0.06 1.29 2.12
CA GLN A 77 1.22 0.94 2.94
C GLN A 77 1.56 -0.56 2.86
N ARG A 78 0.55 -1.43 2.82
CA ARG A 78 0.76 -2.88 2.66
C ARG A 78 1.14 -3.25 1.23
N PHE A 79 0.56 -2.59 0.22
CA PHE A 79 0.85 -2.84 -1.18
C PHE A 79 2.27 -2.45 -1.60
N LEU A 80 2.98 -1.66 -0.78
CA LEU A 80 4.42 -1.44 -0.91
C LEU A 80 5.28 -2.68 -0.56
N SER A 81 4.68 -3.72 0.03
CA SER A 81 5.37 -5.00 0.25
C SER A 81 5.33 -5.88 -0.99
N GLN A 82 6.38 -6.67 -1.20
CA GLN A 82 6.50 -7.57 -2.34
C GLN A 82 7.29 -8.82 -1.95
N PRO A 83 6.83 -10.02 -2.33
CA PRO A 83 7.61 -11.25 -2.12
C PRO A 83 8.85 -11.25 -3.02
N PHE A 84 10.02 -11.45 -2.42
CA PHE A 84 11.30 -11.50 -3.13
C PHE A 84 11.71 -12.93 -3.46
N HIS A 85 12.22 -13.14 -4.68
CA HIS A 85 12.78 -14.43 -5.12
C HIS A 85 13.86 -14.97 -4.17
N VAL A 86 14.74 -14.09 -3.68
CA VAL A 86 15.79 -14.47 -2.73
C VAL A 86 15.26 -14.82 -1.32
N ALA A 87 14.02 -14.42 -1.02
CA ALA A 87 13.39 -14.66 0.27
C ALA A 87 12.45 -15.88 0.26
N GLU A 88 12.19 -16.47 -0.91
CA GLU A 88 11.22 -17.55 -1.12
C GLU A 88 11.48 -18.76 -0.22
N GLN A 89 12.75 -19.13 -0.01
CA GLN A 89 13.13 -20.22 0.90
C GLN A 89 12.75 -19.96 2.36
N PHE A 90 12.60 -18.70 2.77
CA PHE A 90 12.28 -18.30 4.14
C PHE A 90 10.79 -17.98 4.33
N THR A 91 10.16 -17.40 3.31
CA THR A 91 8.76 -16.96 3.37
C THR A 91 7.77 -18.01 2.89
N GLY A 92 8.22 -18.97 2.07
CA GLY A 92 7.35 -19.91 1.37
C GLY A 92 6.47 -19.25 0.30
N LEU A 93 6.69 -17.97 0.01
CA LEU A 93 5.96 -17.21 -1.00
C LEU A 93 6.83 -17.07 -2.25
N PRO A 94 6.32 -17.44 -3.44
CA PRO A 94 7.07 -17.30 -4.68
C PRO A 94 7.39 -15.84 -4.94
N GLY A 95 8.63 -15.56 -5.32
CA GLY A 95 9.04 -14.23 -5.71
C GLY A 95 8.25 -13.73 -6.93
N VAL A 96 7.92 -12.44 -6.95
CA VAL A 96 7.23 -11.83 -8.09
C VAL A 96 8.05 -10.65 -8.61
N MET A 97 8.07 -10.43 -9.91
CA MET A 97 8.59 -9.23 -10.54
C MET A 97 7.41 -8.41 -11.09
N VAL A 98 7.33 -7.14 -10.72
CA VAL A 98 6.23 -6.24 -11.11
C VAL A 98 6.80 -5.17 -12.04
N SER A 99 6.12 -4.92 -13.16
CA SER A 99 6.53 -3.86 -14.08
C SER A 99 6.15 -2.48 -13.55
N VAL A 100 6.72 -1.43 -14.12
CA VAL A 100 6.42 -0.05 -13.71
C VAL A 100 4.95 0.28 -14.01
N GLU A 101 4.46 -0.14 -15.17
CA GLU A 101 3.08 0.07 -15.62
C GLU A 101 2.09 -0.59 -14.65
N GLU A 102 2.36 -1.84 -14.25
CA GLU A 102 1.54 -2.58 -13.28
C GLU A 102 1.58 -1.96 -11.89
N THR A 103 2.73 -1.42 -11.49
CA THR A 103 2.88 -0.70 -10.22
C THR A 103 2.00 0.56 -10.22
N ILE A 104 2.09 1.38 -11.27
CA ILE A 104 1.29 2.61 -11.42
C ILE A 104 -0.20 2.27 -11.43
N ARG A 105 -0.62 1.28 -12.24
CA ARG A 105 -2.01 0.80 -12.28
C ARG A 105 -2.50 0.40 -10.90
N GLY A 106 -1.73 -0.41 -10.18
CA GLY A 106 -2.12 -0.92 -8.87
C GLY A 106 -2.32 0.19 -7.83
N PHE A 107 -1.38 1.14 -7.74
CA PHE A 107 -1.53 2.26 -6.82
C PHE A 107 -2.70 3.18 -7.19
N ARG A 108 -2.92 3.43 -8.49
CA ARG A 108 -4.05 4.24 -8.94
C ARG A 108 -5.39 3.63 -8.54
N MET A 109 -5.60 2.33 -8.77
CA MET A 109 -6.84 1.65 -8.38
C MET A 109 -7.13 1.75 -6.87
N ILE A 110 -6.10 1.66 -6.03
CA ILE A 110 -6.25 1.83 -4.57
C ILE A 110 -6.60 3.29 -4.23
N LEU A 111 -5.91 4.25 -4.83
CA LEU A 111 -6.13 5.69 -4.58
C LEU A 111 -7.52 6.16 -5.04
N GLU A 112 -7.99 5.65 -6.19
CA GLU A 112 -9.27 5.97 -6.81
C GLU A 112 -10.45 5.27 -6.09
N GLY A 113 -10.17 4.30 -5.21
CA GLY A 113 -11.18 3.65 -4.36
C GLY A 113 -11.86 2.43 -4.98
N GLU A 114 -11.38 1.97 -6.13
CA GLU A 114 -11.93 0.80 -6.83
C GLU A 114 -11.86 -0.49 -6.00
N LEU A 115 -10.96 -0.52 -5.01
CA LEU A 115 -10.65 -1.69 -4.21
C LEU A 115 -11.03 -1.50 -2.73
N ASP A 116 -11.96 -0.58 -2.45
CA ASP A 116 -12.39 -0.26 -1.08
C ASP A 116 -13.07 -1.45 -0.38
N GLU A 117 -13.73 -2.32 -1.14
CA GLU A 117 -14.39 -3.54 -0.65
C GLU A 117 -13.43 -4.58 -0.04
N TYR A 118 -12.16 -4.62 -0.50
CA TYR A 118 -11.22 -5.66 -0.08
C TYR A 118 -10.55 -5.33 1.26
N PRO A 119 -10.28 -6.35 2.11
CA PRO A 119 -9.61 -6.15 3.39
C PRO A 119 -8.15 -5.72 3.22
N GLU A 120 -7.61 -4.97 4.19
CA GLU A 120 -6.21 -4.49 4.17
C GLU A 120 -5.19 -5.62 3.96
N MET A 121 -5.46 -6.82 4.51
CA MET A 121 -4.60 -8.00 4.40
C MET A 121 -4.48 -8.56 2.99
N ALA A 122 -5.41 -8.22 2.10
CA ALA A 122 -5.34 -8.59 0.68
C ALA A 122 -4.12 -7.97 -0.02
N PHE A 123 -3.63 -6.83 0.48
CA PHE A 123 -2.55 -6.05 -0.12
C PHE A 123 -1.17 -6.36 0.47
N LEU A 124 -1.07 -7.26 1.44
CA LEU A 124 0.20 -7.63 2.06
C LEU A 124 0.87 -8.80 1.32
N ASN A 125 2.15 -8.66 1.01
CA ASN A 125 3.02 -9.64 0.34
C ASN A 125 2.39 -10.18 -0.96
N VAL A 126 1.95 -9.27 -1.83
CA VAL A 126 1.44 -9.58 -3.16
C VAL A 126 2.33 -8.93 -4.23
N GLY A 127 2.24 -9.40 -5.47
CA GLY A 127 2.98 -8.81 -6.58
C GLY A 127 2.16 -7.73 -7.28
N THR A 128 1.26 -8.16 -8.15
CA THR A 128 0.41 -7.25 -8.93
C THR A 128 -0.88 -6.90 -8.18
N ILE A 129 -1.62 -5.94 -8.70
CA ILE A 129 -2.92 -5.59 -8.13
C ILE A 129 -3.96 -6.70 -8.33
N ASP A 130 -3.83 -7.48 -9.40
CA ASP A 130 -4.72 -8.62 -9.66
C ASP A 130 -4.50 -9.74 -8.62
N ASP A 131 -3.27 -9.92 -8.15
CA ASP A 131 -2.96 -10.82 -7.03
C ASP A 131 -3.63 -10.36 -5.73
N ALA A 132 -3.63 -9.05 -5.47
CA ALA A 132 -4.34 -8.43 -4.35
C ALA A 132 -5.85 -8.69 -4.44
N ILE A 133 -6.46 -8.49 -5.62
CA ILE A 133 -7.90 -8.74 -5.85
C ILE A 133 -8.21 -10.22 -5.64
N ALA A 134 -7.42 -11.12 -6.22
CA ALA A 134 -7.61 -12.56 -6.08
C ALA A 134 -7.45 -13.04 -4.61
N LYS A 135 -6.54 -12.43 -3.85
CA LYS A 135 -6.40 -12.68 -2.42
C LYS A 135 -7.56 -12.09 -1.62
N GLY A 136 -8.02 -10.89 -1.96
CA GLY A 136 -9.16 -10.22 -1.32
C GLY A 136 -10.45 -11.02 -1.44
N LYS A 137 -10.75 -11.52 -2.65
CA LYS A 137 -11.91 -12.40 -2.89
C LYS A 137 -11.87 -13.66 -2.02
N ARG A 138 -10.72 -14.34 -1.96
CA ARG A 138 -10.53 -15.52 -1.10
C ARG A 138 -10.78 -15.22 0.38
N LEU A 139 -10.22 -14.13 0.89
CA LEU A 139 -10.41 -13.72 2.29
C LEU A 139 -11.87 -13.38 2.62
N MET A 140 -12.59 -12.76 1.69
CA MET A 140 -14.02 -12.48 1.85
C MET A 140 -14.85 -13.77 1.85
N ASP A 141 -14.56 -14.70 0.93
CA ASP A 141 -15.24 -16.00 0.85
C ASP A 141 -15.02 -16.85 2.12
N GLU A 142 -13.83 -16.77 2.72
CA GLU A 142 -13.50 -17.44 3.97
C GLU A 142 -14.21 -16.81 5.17
N ALA A 143 -14.38 -15.49 5.20
CA ALA A 143 -15.10 -14.80 6.29
C ALA A 143 -16.63 -15.02 6.26
N ASN A 144 -17.17 -15.37 5.10
CA ASN A 144 -18.60 -15.66 4.91
C ASN A 144 -18.98 -17.13 5.18
N LYS A 145 -18.01 -17.99 5.50
CA LYS A 145 -18.21 -19.40 5.87
C LYS A 145 -18.20 -19.59 7.37
#